data_AF-A0A2P4WVW1-F1
#
_entry.id   AF-A0A2P4WVW1-F1
#
_cell.length_a   1.000
_cell.length_b   1.000
_cell.length_c   1.000
_cell.angle_alpha   90.00
_cell.angle_beta   90.00
_cell.angle_gamma   90.00
#
_symmetry.space_group_name_H-M   'P 1'
#
loop_
_entity.id
_entity.type
_entity.pdbx_description
1 polymer ?
#
loop_
_entity_poly.entity_id
_entity_poly.type
_entity_poly.pdbx_seq_one_letter_code
_entity_poly.pdbx_strand_id
1 'polypeptide(L)'
;MVEAAITEEARLKVVLPTTRTVSPRPRSSMDRTTKYALRIQSVFRGYRARIAFRLALYEDALSCGVLGAMPGTIQGRSGWYLDPKRLMAYYFVIPDPDSEWEQKYTLRCSRLVLTPYEMQQEVLSKVPTLLDT
;
A
#
# COMPACT_ATOMS: atom_id res chain seq x y z
N MET A 1 -37.42 -68.78 5.08
CA MET A 1 -36.21 -67.96 5.29
C MET A 1 -35.75 -67.49 3.93
N VAL A 2 -36.14 -66.26 3.56
CA VAL A 2 -35.35 -65.01 3.52
C VAL A 2 -34.78 -64.78 2.12
N GLU A 3 -35.16 -63.61 1.59
CA GLU A 3 -34.92 -63.00 0.29
C GLU A 3 -33.45 -62.85 -0.14
N ALA A 4 -33.26 -62.68 -1.46
CA ALA A 4 -32.54 -61.57 -2.12
C ALA A 4 -31.91 -62.07 -3.44
N ALA A 5 -31.79 -61.33 -4.54
CA ALA A 5 -32.28 -60.03 -4.96
C ALA A 5 -31.74 -59.79 -6.40
N ILE A 6 -32.13 -58.64 -6.96
CA ILE A 6 -31.47 -57.89 -8.04
C ILE A 6 -32.06 -58.12 -9.44
N THR A 7 -33.20 -57.48 -9.65
CA THR A 7 -33.66 -57.00 -10.96
C THR A 7 -32.87 -55.73 -11.29
N GLU A 8 -32.17 -55.75 -12.43
CA GLU A 8 -31.63 -54.55 -13.07
C GLU A 8 -32.77 -53.63 -13.52
N GLU A 9 -32.82 -52.40 -12.99
CA GLU A 9 -33.43 -51.27 -13.70
C GLU A 9 -32.56 -50.03 -13.52
N ALA A 10 -31.68 -49.82 -14.49
CA ALA A 10 -31.03 -48.55 -14.76
C ALA A 10 -32.07 -47.50 -15.18
N ARG A 11 -32.61 -46.75 -14.21
CA ARG A 11 -33.38 -45.53 -14.51
C ARG A 11 -32.46 -44.31 -14.51
N LEU A 12 -32.00 -43.99 -15.72
CA LEU A 12 -31.41 -42.72 -16.14
C LEU A 12 -32.17 -41.52 -15.54
N LYS A 13 -31.59 -40.86 -14.55
CA LYS A 13 -31.97 -39.50 -14.16
C LYS A 13 -31.35 -38.54 -15.18
N VAL A 14 -32.12 -38.17 -16.19
CA VAL A 14 -31.78 -37.04 -17.08
C VAL A 14 -31.84 -35.76 -16.25
N VAL A 15 -30.67 -35.23 -15.87
CA VAL A 15 -30.53 -33.91 -15.25
C VAL A 15 -30.67 -32.88 -16.36
N LEU A 16 -31.86 -32.28 -16.47
CA LEU A 16 -32.08 -31.13 -17.35
C LEU A 16 -31.24 -29.94 -16.86
N PRO A 17 -30.52 -29.24 -17.74
CA PRO A 17 -29.74 -28.08 -17.35
C PRO A 17 -30.69 -26.95 -16.94
N THR A 18 -30.67 -26.58 -15.65
CA THR A 18 -31.30 -25.35 -15.17
C THR A 18 -30.71 -24.17 -15.94
N THR A 19 -31.51 -23.57 -16.81
CA THR A 19 -31.20 -22.27 -17.39
C THR A 19 -31.18 -21.24 -16.26
N ARG A 20 -29.98 -20.77 -15.91
CA ARG A 20 -29.81 -19.59 -15.04
C ARG A 20 -30.38 -18.37 -15.76
N THR A 21 -31.64 -18.07 -15.51
CA THR A 21 -32.25 -16.82 -15.93
C THR A 21 -31.60 -15.69 -15.13
N VAL A 22 -30.62 -15.01 -15.75
CA VAL A 22 -30.03 -13.81 -15.18
C VAL A 22 -31.09 -12.71 -15.29
N SER A 23 -31.79 -12.45 -14.19
CA SER A 23 -32.69 -11.31 -14.07
C SER A 23 -31.91 -10.01 -14.39
N PRO A 24 -32.40 -9.17 -15.31
CA PRO A 24 -31.81 -7.86 -15.55
C PRO A 24 -31.92 -7.06 -14.25
N ARG A 25 -30.79 -6.92 -13.54
CA ARG A 25 -30.75 -6.10 -12.34
C ARG A 25 -31.07 -4.67 -12.77
N PRO A 26 -32.15 -4.03 -12.29
CA PRO A 26 -32.42 -2.64 -12.62
C PRO A 26 -31.18 -1.85 -12.21
N ARG A 27 -30.59 -1.12 -13.18
CA ARG A 27 -29.56 -0.14 -12.89
C ARG A 27 -30.24 0.98 -12.10
N SER A 28 -30.39 0.77 -10.79
CA SER A 28 -30.72 1.80 -9.84
C SER A 28 -29.76 2.96 -10.10
N SER A 29 -30.29 4.09 -10.56
CA SER A 29 -29.53 5.33 -10.64
C SER A 29 -28.96 5.57 -9.25
N MET A 30 -27.65 5.41 -9.10
CA MET A 30 -26.97 5.53 -7.81
C MET A 30 -27.37 6.85 -7.16
N ASP A 31 -27.99 6.77 -5.98
CA ASP A 31 -28.37 7.95 -5.23
C ASP A 31 -27.16 8.87 -5.01
N ARG A 32 -27.38 10.19 -5.01
CA ARG A 32 -26.32 11.19 -4.90
C ARG A 32 -25.50 10.97 -3.62
N THR A 33 -26.16 10.58 -2.54
CA THR A 33 -25.54 10.23 -1.25
C THR A 33 -24.59 9.04 -1.39
N THR A 34 -25.01 8.01 -2.13
CA THR A 34 -24.17 6.82 -2.39
C THR A 34 -22.91 7.19 -3.18
N LYS A 35 -23.02 8.10 -4.16
CA LYS A 35 -21.86 8.58 -4.93
C LYS A 35 -20.83 9.30 -4.05
N TYR A 36 -21.28 10.17 -3.13
CA TYR A 36 -20.37 10.84 -2.20
C TYR A 36 -19.76 9.87 -1.20
N ALA A 37 -20.54 8.94 -0.64
CA ALA A 37 -20.05 7.92 0.26
C ALA A 37 -18.94 7.08 -0.37
N LEU A 38 -19.13 6.63 -1.62
CA LEU A 38 -18.12 5.87 -2.37
C LEU A 38 -16.85 6.70 -2.61
N ARG A 39 -16.96 8.01 -2.86
CA ARG A 39 -15.80 8.89 -3.02
C ARG A 39 -15.00 9.04 -1.72
N ILE A 40 -15.67 9.21 -0.58
CA ILE A 40 -15.00 9.27 0.73
C ILE A 40 -14.31 7.94 1.02
N GLN A 41 -15.02 6.82 0.80
CA GLN A 41 -14.48 5.48 1.01
C GLN A 41 -13.26 5.20 0.12
N SER A 42 -13.28 5.59 -1.16
CA SER A 42 -12.15 5.37 -2.06
C SER A 42 -10.91 6.16 -1.64
N VAL A 43 -11.09 7.42 -1.22
CA VAL A 43 -10.00 8.26 -0.69
C VAL A 43 -9.41 7.63 0.57
N PHE A 44 -10.26 7.22 1.52
CA PHE A 44 -9.82 6.61 2.77
C PHE A 44 -9.10 5.28 2.55
N ARG A 45 -9.63 4.41 1.68
CA ARG A 45 -8.97 3.14 1.31
C ARG A 45 -7.61 3.40 0.68
N GLY A 46 -7.52 4.36 -0.25
CA GLY A 46 -6.25 4.74 -0.87
C GLY A 46 -5.23 5.28 0.13
N TYR A 47 -5.68 6.09 1.11
CA TYR A 47 -4.82 6.59 2.18
C TYR A 47 -4.24 5.44 3.03
N ARG A 48 -5.09 4.52 3.50
CA ARG A 48 -4.64 3.35 4.25
C ARG A 48 -3.69 2.46 3.45
N ALA A 49 -4.00 2.21 2.18
CA ALA A 49 -3.16 1.41 1.30
C ALA A 49 -1.76 2.03 1.12
N ARG A 50 -1.67 3.36 0.93
CA ARG A 50 -0.38 4.05 0.83
C ARG A 50 0.45 3.96 2.11
N ILE A 51 -0.18 4.06 3.28
CA ILE A 51 0.49 3.87 4.57
C ILE A 51 1.03 2.45 4.70
N ALA A 52 0.18 1.44 4.46
CA ALA A 52 0.58 0.04 4.56
C ALA A 52 1.71 -0.30 3.58
N PHE A 53 1.64 0.20 2.34
CA PHE A 53 2.69 0.05 1.35
C PHE A 53 4.01 0.67 1.81
N ARG A 54 3.98 1.86 2.42
CA ARG A 54 5.18 2.52 2.93
C ARG A 54 5.81 1.79 4.10
N LEU A 55 5.00 1.25 5.01
CA LEU A 55 5.48 0.37 6.08
C LEU A 55 6.18 -0.86 5.51
N ALA A 56 5.55 -1.53 4.53
CA ALA A 56 6.14 -2.70 3.88
C ALA A 56 7.48 -2.37 3.20
N LEU A 57 7.60 -1.20 2.54
CA LEU A 57 8.88 -0.76 1.96
C LEU A 57 9.97 -0.55 3.02
N TYR A 58 9.62 -0.03 4.20
CA TYR A 58 10.58 0.13 5.29
C TYR A 58 10.99 -1.21 5.89
N GLU A 59 10.04 -2.13 6.08
CA GLU A 59 10.33 -3.48 6.55
C GLU A 59 11.23 -4.24 5.58
N ASP A 60 10.95 -4.15 4.27
CA ASP A 60 11.74 -4.78 3.21
C ASP A 60 13.17 -4.21 3.16
N ALA A 61 13.31 -2.88 3.18
CA ALA A 61 14.61 -2.22 3.25
C ALA A 61 15.43 -2.68 4.47
N LEU A 62 14.81 -2.71 5.64
CA LEU A 62 15.45 -3.17 6.86
C LEU A 62 15.86 -4.64 6.81
N SER A 63 15.05 -5.49 6.17
CA SER A 63 15.38 -6.90 5.97
C SER A 63 16.64 -7.08 5.11
N CYS A 64 16.88 -6.15 4.19
CA CYS A 64 18.07 -6.07 3.36
C CYS A 64 19.25 -5.33 4.04
N GLY A 65 19.10 -4.90 5.29
CA GLY A 65 20.15 -4.17 6.02
C GLY A 65 20.36 -2.72 5.55
N VAL A 66 19.41 -2.16 4.79
CA VAL A 66 19.48 -0.76 4.30
C VAL A 66 18.38 0.09 4.92
N LEU A 67 18.58 1.41 4.96
CA LEU A 67 17.54 2.34 5.38
C LEU A 67 16.50 2.51 4.27
N GLY A 68 15.24 2.75 4.64
CA GLY A 68 14.17 2.99 3.68
C GLY A 68 14.05 4.45 3.27
N ALA A 69 13.93 4.71 1.97
CA ALA A 69 13.71 6.03 1.41
C ALA A 69 12.36 6.63 1.82
N MET A 70 12.41 7.86 2.33
CA MET A 70 11.27 8.59 2.85
C MET A 70 10.32 9.05 1.72
N PRO A 71 9.06 9.38 2.04
CA PRO A 71 8.09 9.86 1.04
C PRO A 71 8.64 11.02 0.21
N GLY A 72 8.48 10.94 -1.11
CA GLY A 72 8.98 11.95 -2.05
C GLY A 72 10.44 11.75 -2.49
N THR A 73 11.12 10.71 -2.01
CA THR A 73 12.52 10.39 -2.34
C THR A 73 12.65 9.01 -3.00
N ILE A 74 13.82 8.70 -3.55
CA ILE A 74 14.05 7.49 -4.35
C ILE A 74 15.20 6.68 -3.73
N GLN A 75 14.90 5.44 -3.35
CA GLN A 75 15.86 4.47 -2.80
C GLN A 75 17.08 4.35 -3.72
N GLY A 76 18.28 4.49 -3.14
CA GLY A 76 19.55 4.36 -3.86
C GLY A 76 19.81 5.46 -4.89
N ARG A 77 19.03 6.54 -4.91
CA ARG A 77 19.23 7.65 -5.86
C ARG A 77 19.27 9.02 -5.20
N SER A 78 18.40 9.29 -4.23
CA SER A 78 18.38 10.60 -3.58
C SER A 78 17.69 10.61 -2.23
N GLY A 79 18.09 11.57 -1.41
CA GLY A 79 17.18 12.18 -0.46
C GLY A 79 17.31 11.67 0.97
N TRP A 80 16.15 11.53 1.60
CA TRP A 80 16.00 11.29 3.02
C TRP A 80 15.69 9.83 3.27
N TYR A 81 16.32 9.27 4.29
CA TYR A 81 16.16 7.88 4.70
C TYR A 81 15.80 7.81 6.17
N LEU A 82 14.89 6.92 6.53
CA LEU A 82 14.40 6.77 7.89
C LEU A 82 14.98 5.52 8.55
N ASP A 83 15.50 5.68 9.77
CA ASP A 83 15.65 4.59 10.74
C ASP A 83 14.38 4.54 11.61
N PRO A 84 13.48 3.57 11.39
CA PRO A 84 12.23 3.47 12.12
C PRO A 84 12.42 3.00 13.58
N LYS A 85 13.56 2.38 13.93
CA LYS A 85 13.84 1.95 15.30
C LYS A 85 14.24 3.14 16.17
N ARG A 86 15.05 4.06 15.61
CA ARG A 86 15.54 5.25 16.33
C ARG A 86 14.68 6.50 16.10
N LEU A 87 13.75 6.45 15.15
CA LEU A 87 13.01 7.60 14.63
C LEU A 87 13.96 8.73 14.21
N MET A 88 15.00 8.35 13.45
CA MET A 88 16.01 9.27 12.94
C MET A 88 15.92 9.33 11.41
N ALA A 89 15.92 10.54 10.86
CA ALA A 89 15.99 10.79 9.44
C ALA A 89 17.41 11.26 9.06
N TYR A 90 17.94 10.70 7.99
CA TYR A 90 19.27 10.99 7.46
C TYR A 90 19.14 11.49 6.02
N TYR A 91 19.82 12.58 5.69
CA TYR A 91 19.89 13.08 4.32
C TYR A 91 21.23 12.73 3.70
N PHE A 92 21.18 12.03 2.57
CA PHE A 92 22.37 11.68 1.81
C PHE A 92 22.34 12.35 0.43
N VAL A 93 23.50 12.82 0.00
CA VAL A 93 23.73 13.43 -1.31
C VAL A 93 24.89 12.72 -1.97
N ILE A 94 24.83 12.59 -3.30
CA ILE A 94 25.98 12.20 -4.11
C ILE A 94 26.49 13.49 -4.77
N PRO A 95 27.63 14.06 -4.33
CA PRO A 95 28.12 15.33 -4.87
C PRO A 95 28.44 15.26 -6.37
N ASP A 96 29.06 14.16 -6.80
CA ASP A 96 29.42 13.87 -8.20
C ASP A 96 28.98 12.44 -8.55
N PRO A 97 28.62 12.13 -9.80
CA PRO A 97 28.07 10.82 -10.18
C PRO A 97 28.95 9.60 -9.86
N ASP A 98 30.26 9.79 -9.75
CA ASP A 98 31.23 8.73 -9.41
C ASP A 98 31.72 8.79 -7.94
N SER A 99 31.19 9.73 -7.15
CA SER A 99 31.57 9.93 -5.75
C SER A 99 30.76 9.07 -4.79
N GLU A 100 31.29 8.85 -3.59
CA GLU A 100 30.57 8.17 -2.52
C GLU A 100 29.42 9.01 -1.96
N TRP A 101 28.48 8.34 -1.29
CA TRP A 101 27.38 9.01 -0.61
C TRP A 101 27.88 9.80 0.59
N GLU A 102 27.54 11.09 0.64
CA GLU A 102 27.82 11.96 1.77
C GLU A 102 26.55 12.18 2.61
N GLN A 103 26.65 11.96 3.93
CA GLN A 103 25.57 12.28 4.87
C GLN A 103 25.64 13.74 5.31
N LYS A 104 24.69 14.58 4.86
CA LYS A 104 24.70 16.02 5.17
C LYS A 104 23.88 16.42 6.39
N TYR A 105 22.74 15.74 6.61
CA TYR A 105 21.85 16.09 7.72
C TYR A 105 21.39 14.87 8.49
N THR A 106 21.07 15.11 9.76
CA THR A 106 20.49 14.13 10.66
C THR A 106 19.47 14.82 11.53
N LEU A 107 18.25 14.31 11.53
CA LEU A 107 17.12 14.89 12.24
C LEU A 107 16.39 13.82 13.03
N ARG A 108 15.93 14.17 14.22
CA ARG A 108 15.04 13.31 15.00
C ARG A 108 13.59 13.58 14.59
N CYS A 109 12.88 12.52 14.22
CA CYS A 109 11.45 12.56 13.98
C CYS A 109 10.69 12.25 15.27
N SER A 110 9.53 12.87 15.47
CA SER A 110 8.67 12.55 16.60
C SER A 110 7.92 11.22 16.43
N ARG A 111 7.80 10.76 15.18
CA ARG A 111 7.04 9.58 14.75
C ARG A 111 7.56 9.07 13.41
N LEU A 112 7.06 7.90 12.99
CA LEU A 112 7.31 7.38 11.65
C LEU A 112 6.76 8.34 10.59
N VAL A 113 7.53 8.51 9.52
CA VAL A 113 7.15 9.33 8.38
C VAL A 113 6.70 8.41 7.26
N LEU A 114 5.40 8.28 7.09
CA LEU A 114 4.78 7.33 6.15
C LEU A 114 4.09 8.06 4.99
N THR A 115 3.77 9.34 5.15
CA THR A 115 3.12 10.13 4.11
C THR A 115 3.89 11.43 3.79
N PRO A 116 3.67 12.02 2.60
CA PRO A 116 4.27 13.31 2.25
C PRO A 116 3.93 14.44 3.22
N TYR A 117 2.75 14.41 3.84
CA TYR A 117 2.38 15.39 4.84
C TYR A 117 3.27 15.30 6.08
N GLU A 118 3.57 14.07 6.53
CA GLU A 118 4.45 13.85 7.67
C GLU A 118 5.89 14.19 7.33
N MET A 119 6.31 13.94 6.09
CA MET A 119 7.62 14.34 5.57
C MET A 119 7.79 15.86 5.68
N GLN A 120 6.76 16.62 5.31
CA GLN A 120 6.78 18.06 5.44
C GLN A 120 6.92 18.50 6.90
N GLN A 121 6.15 17.89 7.82
CA GLN A 121 6.09 18.30 9.22
C GLN A 121 7.32 17.87 10.04
N GLU A 122 7.85 16.69 9.77
CA GLU A 122 8.92 16.10 10.58
C GLU A 122 10.31 16.38 10.06
N VAL A 123 10.45 16.63 8.75
CA VAL A 123 11.73 16.79 8.08
C VAL A 123 11.82 18.14 7.40
N LEU A 124 11.04 18.37 6.33
CA LEU A 124 11.27 19.51 5.44
C LEU A 124 11.06 20.88 6.11
N SER A 125 10.16 20.99 7.09
CA SER A 125 9.96 22.22 7.88
C SER A 125 11.11 22.55 8.83
N LYS A 126 11.94 21.55 9.19
CA LYS A 126 13.04 21.68 10.17
C LYS A 126 14.40 21.84 9.49
N VAL A 127 14.48 21.53 8.20
CA VAL A 127 15.70 21.73 7.42
C VAL A 127 15.88 23.24 7.25
N PRO A 128 17.02 23.80 7.68
CA PRO A 128 17.32 25.20 7.38
C PRO A 128 17.22 25.41 5.88
N THR A 129 16.51 26.45 5.43
CA THR A 129 16.55 26.91 4.04
C THR A 129 17.96 27.44 3.75
N LEU A 130 18.89 26.53 3.51
CA LEU A 130 20.27 26.78 3.06
C LEU A 130 20.42 26.28 1.63
N LEU A 131 19.41 26.56 0.80
CA LEU A 131 19.41 26.31 -0.64
C LEU A 131 19.07 27.59 -1.42
N ASP A 132 19.46 28.76 -0.89
CA ASP A 132 19.52 30.03 -1.62
C ASP A 132 20.98 30.54 -1.58
N THR A 133 21.89 29.83 -2.24
CA THR A 133 23.21 30.34 -2.69
C THR A 133 23.68 29.52 -3.86
#